data_AF-A0A9X1D9I5-F1
#
_entry.id   AF-A0A9X1D9I5-F1
#
_cell.length_a   1.000
_cell.length_b   1.000
_cell.length_c   1.000
_cell.angle_alpha   90.00
_cell.angle_beta   90.00
_cell.angle_gamma   90.00
#
_symmetry.space_group_name_H-M   'P 1'
#
loop_
_entity.id
_entity.type
_entity.pdbx_description
1 polymer ?
#
loop_
_entity_poly.entity_id
_entity_poly.type
_entity_poly.pdbx_seq_one_letter_code
_entity_poly.pdbx_strand_id
1 'polypeptide(L)' 'MRHRPWLLKGTRTGTGLTLVILAGGCIQVRAPDKPIEINLNVKIQQEVVVRLQQDAKDLIQNNPELFPQ' A
#
# COMPACT_ATOMS: atom_id res chain seq x y z
N MET A 1 54.57 43.42 55.50
CA MET A 1 53.36 43.05 56.29
C MET A 1 52.23 42.79 55.29
N ARG A 2 51.40 41.77 55.30
CA ARG A 2 51.20 40.59 56.15
C ARG A 2 50.14 39.76 55.37
N HIS A 3 50.60 38.81 54.57
CA HIS A 3 50.07 37.45 54.33
C HIS A 3 48.58 37.24 53.96
N ARG A 4 48.37 36.73 52.71
CA ARG A 4 47.61 35.50 52.32
C ARG A 4 46.09 35.40 52.68
N PRO A 5 45.34 34.45 52.08
CA PRO A 5 45.29 34.04 50.67
C PRO A 5 43.83 33.78 50.20
N TRP A 6 43.60 33.86 48.89
CA TRP A 6 42.85 32.85 48.11
C TRP A 6 41.70 32.09 48.81
N LEU A 7 40.49 32.68 48.82
CA LEU A 7 39.25 31.94 49.09
C LEU A 7 38.69 31.38 47.78
N LEU A 8 39.30 30.27 47.37
CA LEU A 8 38.71 29.30 46.47
C LEU A 8 37.45 28.71 47.11
N LYS A 9 36.29 29.35 46.91
CA LYS A 9 35.00 28.70 47.14
C LYS A 9 34.59 28.03 45.84
N GLY A 10 34.88 26.73 45.79
CA GLY A 10 34.72 25.86 44.64
C GLY A 10 33.36 26.01 43.95
N THR A 11 33.41 26.46 42.71
CA THR A 11 32.34 26.26 41.73
C THR A 11 32.26 24.75 41.49
N ARG A 12 31.31 24.09 42.13
CA ARG A 12 30.95 22.70 41.83
C ARG A 12 30.51 22.66 40.36
N THR A 13 31.40 22.20 39.49
CA THR A 13 31.09 21.75 38.14
C THR A 13 30.12 20.57 38.24
N GLY A 14 28.83 20.87 38.33
CA GLY A 14 27.75 19.91 38.14
C GLY A 14 27.43 19.79 36.65
N THR A 15 28.40 19.33 35.85
CA THR A 15 28.16 18.90 34.47
C THR A 15 27.42 17.57 34.52
N GLY A 16 26.09 17.62 34.44
CA GLY A 16 25.25 16.44 34.47
C GLY A 16 23.84 16.74 34.00
N LEU A 17 23.69 17.45 32.89
CA LEU A 17 22.39 17.68 32.26
C LEU A 17 22.53 17.75 30.75
N THR A 18 22.53 16.59 30.08
CA THR A 18 22.21 16.36 28.65
C THR A 18 22.60 14.90 28.37
N LEU A 19 21.83 14.02 27.74
CA LEU A 19 20.84 14.19 26.67
C LEU A 19 20.10 12.83 26.53
N VAL A 20 18.85 12.71 26.98
CA VAL A 20 18.01 11.50 26.74
C VAL A 20 16.82 11.91 25.87
N ILE A 21 17.05 12.17 24.58
CA ILE A 21 15.97 12.54 23.64
C ILE A 21 15.98 11.72 22.33
N LEU A 22 16.92 10.80 22.11
CA LEU A 22 17.10 10.20 20.77
C LEU A 22 16.33 8.90 20.48
N ALA A 23 15.48 8.40 21.39
CA ALA A 23 14.85 7.07 21.22
C ALA A 23 13.42 7.08 20.63
N GLY A 24 12.94 8.22 20.10
CA GLY A 24 11.62 8.32 19.47
C GLY A 24 11.71 8.37 17.95
N GLY A 25 11.52 7.23 17.26
CA GLY A 25 11.42 7.21 15.80
C GLY A 25 10.06 7.73 15.33
N CYS A 26 10.06 8.77 14.48
CA CYS A 26 8.83 9.25 13.85
C CYS A 26 8.56 8.48 12.55
N ILE A 27 7.38 7.86 12.45
CA ILE A 27 6.89 7.22 11.23
C ILE A 27 5.96 8.21 10.54
N GLN A 28 6.31 8.65 9.33
CA GLN A 28 5.43 9.49 8.51
C GLN A 28 4.66 8.62 7.52
N VAL A 29 3.33 8.61 7.63
CA VAL A 29 2.43 8.06 6.62
C VAL A 29 1.97 9.23 5.73
N ARG A 30 2.20 9.12 4.42
CA ARG A 30 1.64 10.07 3.45
C ARG A 30 0.80 9.31 2.43
N ALA A 31 -0.42 9.80 2.22
CA ALA A 31 -1.27 9.34 1.14
C ALA A 31 -0.75 9.91 -0.20
N PRO A 32 -0.86 9.17 -1.31
CA PRO A 32 -0.49 9.67 -2.62
C PRO A 32 -1.44 10.78 -3.07
N ASP A 33 -0.90 11.82 -3.71
CA ASP A 33 -1.69 12.94 -4.26
C ASP A 33 -2.55 12.54 -5.47
N LYS A 34 -2.20 11.42 -6.11
CA LYS A 34 -2.88 10.90 -7.29
C LYS A 34 -3.79 9.74 -6.91
N PRO A 35 -4.99 9.66 -7.49
CA PRO A 35 -5.88 8.50 -7.31
C PRO A 35 -5.21 7.19 -7.73
N ILE A 36 -5.60 6.11 -7.06
CA ILE A 36 -5.17 4.74 -7.41
C ILE A 36 -5.98 4.31 -8.64
N GLU A 37 -5.32 4.12 -9.79
CA GLU A 37 -5.95 3.64 -11.01
C GLU A 37 -5.88 2.11 -11.09
N ILE A 38 -7.04 1.45 -10.93
CA ILE A 38 -7.17 0.00 -11.08
C ILE A 38 -7.76 -0.27 -12.47
N ASN A 39 -6.90 -0.60 -13.45
CA ASN A 39 -7.33 -0.96 -14.79
C ASN A 39 -7.58 -2.47 -14.87
N LEU A 40 -8.85 -2.87 -14.79
CA LEU A 40 -9.27 -4.26 -14.94
C LEU A 40 -9.72 -4.52 -16.38
N ASN A 41 -8.83 -5.11 -17.19
CA ASN A 41 -9.16 -5.54 -18.56
C ASN A 41 -9.45 -7.04 -18.60
N VAL A 42 -10.73 -7.42 -18.47
CA VAL A 42 -11.17 -8.82 -18.58
C VAL A 42 -11.82 -9.06 -19.94
N LYS A 43 -11.27 -9.99 -20.72
CA LYS A 43 -11.87 -10.43 -21.99
C LYS A 43 -12.68 -11.72 -21.76
N ILE A 44 -14.00 -11.59 -21.63
CA ILE A 44 -14.93 -12.72 -21.44
C ILE A 44 -15.30 -13.27 -22.82
N GLN A 45 -14.83 -14.46 -23.19
CA GLN A 45 -15.12 -15.06 -24.51
C GLN A 45 -15.60 -16.52 -24.47
N GLN A 46 -15.67 -17.17 -23.32
CA GLN A 46 -15.84 -18.62 -23.27
C GLN A 46 -17.03 -19.02 -22.39
N GLU A 47 -18.22 -18.74 -22.90
CA GLU A 47 -19.46 -19.42 -22.46
C GLU A 47 -20.51 -19.40 -23.59
N VAL A 48 -20.60 -18.28 -24.33
CA VAL A 48 -21.60 -18.09 -25.39
C VAL A 48 -21.34 -18.98 -26.62
N VAL A 49 -20.09 -19.15 -27.04
CA VAL A 49 -19.76 -19.93 -28.26
C VAL A 49 -20.10 -21.41 -28.10
N VAL A 50 -19.90 -21.99 -26.91
CA VAL A 50 -20.18 -23.42 -26.68
C VAL A 50 -21.68 -23.68 -26.57
N ARG A 51 -22.43 -22.78 -25.91
CA ARG A 51 -23.89 -22.92 -25.76
C ARG A 51 -24.64 -22.72 -27.08
N LEU A 52 -24.29 -21.70 -27.86
CA LEU A 52 -24.95 -21.44 -29.14
C LEU A 52 -24.74 -22.55 -30.17
N GLN A 53 -23.60 -23.25 -30.14
CA GLN A 53 -23.37 -24.40 -31.03
C GLN A 53 -24.29 -25.57 -30.71
N GLN A 54 -24.52 -25.84 -29.42
CA GLN A 54 -25.41 -26.91 -29.00
C GLN A 54 -26.86 -26.56 -29.32
N ASP A 55 -27.31 -25.34 -28.98
CA ASP A 55 -28.68 -24.89 -29.26
C ASP A 55 -28.96 -24.84 -30.77
N ALA A 56 -28.01 -24.37 -31.58
CA ALA A 56 -28.15 -24.37 -33.03
C ALA A 56 -28.25 -25.80 -33.60
N LYS A 57 -27.46 -26.74 -33.08
CA LYS A 57 -27.51 -28.14 -33.51
C LYS A 57 -28.85 -28.79 -33.16
N ASP A 58 -29.35 -28.54 -31.96
CA ASP A 58 -30.63 -29.08 -31.50
C ASP A 58 -31.80 -28.46 -32.29
N LEU A 59 -31.75 -27.17 -32.64
CA LEU A 59 -32.75 -26.53 -33.49
C LEU A 59 -32.78 -27.12 -34.92
N ILE A 60 -31.61 -27.38 -35.51
CA ILE A 60 -31.48 -28.01 -36.83
C ILE A 60 -32.04 -29.44 -36.81
N GLN A 61 -31.77 -30.21 -35.75
CA GLN A 61 -32.27 -31.58 -35.61
C GLN A 61 -33.79 -31.65 -35.42
N ASN A 62 -34.37 -30.71 -34.68
CA ASN A 62 -35.79 -30.71 -34.36
C ASN A 62 -36.69 -30.16 -35.47
N ASN A 63 -36.13 -29.44 -36.46
CA ASN A 63 -36.89 -28.83 -37.56
C ASN A 63 -36.18 -29.03 -38.91
N PRO A 64 -36.00 -30.28 -39.38
CA PRO A 64 -35.27 -30.58 -40.61
C PRO A 64 -35.88 -29.94 -41.87
N GLU A 65 -37.17 -29.66 -41.87
CA GLU A 65 -37.90 -28.98 -42.94
C GLU A 65 -37.56 -27.49 -43.05
N LEU A 66 -37.08 -26.87 -41.97
CA LEU A 66 -36.65 -25.46 -41.95
C LEU A 66 -35.22 -25.29 -42.44
N PHE A 67 -34.44 -26.39 -42.52
CA PHE A 67 -33.04 -26.39 -42.92
C PHE A 67 -32.74 -27.48 -43.97
N PRO A 68 -33.29 -27.37 -45.20
CA PRO A 68 -32.98 -28.29 -46.30
C PRO A 68 -31.49 -28.17 -46.71
N GLN A 69 -30.88 -29.30 -47.03
CA GLN A 69 -29.44 -29.42 -47.37
C GLN A 69 -29.08 -28.81 -48.73
#